data_AF-A0A2H1EFZ6-F1
#
_entry.id   AF-A0A2H1EFZ6-F1
#
_cell.length_a   1.000
_cell.length_b   1.000
_cell.length_c   1.000
_cell.angle_alpha   90.00
_cell.angle_beta   90.00
_cell.angle_gamma   90.00
#
_symmetry.space_group_name_H-M   'P 1'
#
loop_
_entity.id
_entity.type
_entity.pdbx_description
1 polymer ?
#
loop_
_entity_poly.entity_id
_entity_poly.type
_entity_poly.pdbx_seq_one_letter_code
_entity_poly.pdbx_strand_id
1 'polypeptide(L)'
;MKYVVICSVILLIVHIIPVHAVYEPPTNEEKTLFDQLLSQFQTVNAPKKDVSDVIDTLQKTMLITFSCSQGDVHSKIMTFVNTKLAKFDENTVHQDLVTGGSYTWHCSEDIQAGKGSLVCNNEIRINPKVISNDTQVDTRLHNIENLVILYHELLHGQLMIDAIKGSTLWQKETCNSQSGSDIDYSFADPDHKIINYLQTQFASELVDQQGGKMITKEISPDMTNNGTFTIKVLSFTDYPSFGSGTKITLRTNNISEDSFFQIKNDVFLSGYLKDITKSGIAWFYIFNSEKTHDTPEPVPVWVKRIAGLWSSQQGHDGDFNAALNYMIEHNIVNTDNGKNTISTVPHWLQKNAHLWFTDEIGDSVFVNSIQYLITKGIIS
;
A
#
# COMPACT_ATOMS: atom_id res chain seq x y z
N MET A 1 -50.92 15.61 58.60
CA MET A 1 -50.77 14.52 57.62
C MET A 1 -49.69 14.91 56.62
N LYS A 2 -48.52 14.29 56.68
CA LYS A 2 -47.46 14.41 55.66
C LYS A 2 -47.09 12.99 55.26
N TYR A 3 -47.32 12.67 53.98
CA TYR A 3 -47.09 11.36 53.39
C TYR A 3 -45.58 11.11 53.23
N VAL A 4 -45.11 9.96 53.69
CA VAL A 4 -43.77 9.43 53.40
C VAL A 4 -43.90 8.55 52.17
N VAL A 5 -43.29 8.95 51.06
CA VAL A 5 -43.19 8.14 49.84
C VAL A 5 -41.98 7.22 49.99
N ILE A 6 -42.21 5.92 50.11
CA ILE A 6 -41.17 4.89 50.08
C ILE A 6 -40.93 4.54 48.61
N CYS A 7 -39.84 5.07 48.05
CA CYS A 7 -39.34 4.63 46.74
C CYS A 7 -38.61 3.28 46.91
N SER A 8 -39.24 2.21 46.43
CA SER A 8 -38.58 0.92 46.28
C SER A 8 -37.71 0.96 45.02
N VAL A 9 -36.39 1.03 45.20
CA VAL A 9 -35.42 0.94 44.11
C VAL A 9 -35.31 -0.53 43.71
N ILE A 10 -35.96 -0.91 42.61
CA ILE A 10 -35.72 -2.19 41.94
C ILE A 10 -34.38 -2.04 41.24
N LEU A 11 -33.34 -2.65 41.80
CA LEU A 11 -32.02 -2.75 41.18
C LEU A 11 -32.14 -3.71 39.99
N LEU A 12 -32.34 -3.16 38.79
CA LEU A 12 -32.25 -3.91 37.54
C LEU A 12 -30.75 -4.22 37.33
N ILE A 13 -30.32 -5.42 37.71
CA ILE A 13 -29.00 -5.93 37.36
C ILE A 13 -29.04 -6.23 35.86
N VAL A 14 -28.70 -5.22 35.04
CA VAL A 14 -28.39 -5.43 33.63
C VAL A 14 -27.08 -6.22 33.60
N HIS A 15 -27.18 -7.53 33.39
CA HIS A 15 -26.02 -8.31 32.95
C HIS A 15 -25.62 -7.76 31.58
N ILE A 16 -24.58 -6.93 31.56
CA ILE A 16 -23.91 -6.54 30.33
C ILE A 16 -23.19 -7.80 29.86
N ILE A 17 -23.87 -8.60 29.06
CA ILE A 17 -23.22 -9.67 28.30
C ILE A 17 -22.22 -8.94 27.39
N PRO A 18 -20.92 -9.29 27.41
CA PRO A 18 -19.99 -8.73 26.46
C PRO A 18 -20.51 -9.07 25.06
N VAL A 19 -20.82 -8.02 24.29
CA VAL A 19 -21.19 -8.13 22.88
C VAL A 19 -19.98 -8.76 22.20
N HIS A 20 -20.04 -10.08 22.00
CA HIS A 20 -19.16 -10.72 21.04
C HIS A 20 -19.52 -10.05 19.72
N ALA A 21 -18.60 -9.27 19.16
CA ALA A 21 -18.81 -8.62 17.86
C ALA A 21 -19.20 -9.74 16.88
N VAL A 22 -20.47 -9.75 16.49
CA VAL A 22 -21.00 -10.74 15.56
C VAL A 22 -20.35 -10.41 14.21
N TYR A 23 -19.81 -11.43 13.53
CA TYR A 23 -19.26 -11.28 12.19
C TYR A 23 -20.22 -10.49 11.30
N GLU A 24 -19.76 -9.35 10.78
CA GLU A 24 -20.47 -8.57 9.77
C GLU A 24 -19.84 -8.80 8.39
N PRO A 25 -20.59 -9.33 7.41
CA PRO A 25 -20.07 -9.54 6.07
C PRO A 25 -19.78 -8.19 5.37
N PRO A 26 -18.76 -8.13 4.51
CA PRO A 26 -18.39 -6.91 3.80
C PRO A 26 -19.50 -6.49 2.82
N THR A 27 -19.57 -5.20 2.55
CA THR A 27 -20.34 -4.66 1.43
C THR A 27 -19.76 -5.12 0.09
N ASN A 28 -20.55 -5.03 -0.98
CA ASN A 28 -20.07 -5.35 -2.33
C ASN A 28 -18.90 -4.46 -2.77
N GLU A 29 -18.90 -3.19 -2.33
CA GLU A 29 -17.83 -2.24 -2.60
C GLU A 29 -16.53 -2.64 -1.90
N GLU A 30 -16.58 -2.89 -0.59
CA GLU A 30 -15.42 -3.38 0.18
C GLU A 30 -14.87 -4.68 -0.38
N LYS A 31 -15.76 -5.61 -0.77
CA LYS A 31 -15.33 -6.88 -1.39
C LYS A 31 -14.62 -6.65 -2.73
N THR A 32 -15.19 -5.83 -3.60
CA THR A 32 -14.60 -5.52 -4.91
C THR A 32 -13.23 -4.87 -4.75
N LEU A 33 -13.14 -3.90 -3.84
CA LEU A 33 -11.90 -3.20 -3.52
C LEU A 33 -10.83 -4.16 -2.98
N PHE A 34 -11.20 -5.03 -2.05
CA PHE A 34 -10.30 -6.02 -1.49
C PHE A 34 -9.80 -7.01 -2.54
N ASP A 35 -10.70 -7.56 -3.37
CA ASP A 35 -10.34 -8.51 -4.42
C ASP A 35 -9.36 -7.89 -5.43
N GLN A 36 -9.60 -6.62 -5.82
CA GLN A 36 -8.71 -5.87 -6.72
C GLN A 36 -7.34 -5.66 -6.08
N LEU A 37 -7.30 -5.21 -4.82
CA LEU A 37 -6.06 -4.93 -4.11
C LEU A 37 -5.25 -6.20 -3.87
N LEU A 38 -5.92 -7.30 -3.50
CA LEU A 38 -5.28 -8.60 -3.32
C LEU A 38 -4.71 -9.13 -4.64
N SER A 39 -5.46 -9.02 -5.74
CA SER A 39 -4.97 -9.40 -7.06
C SER A 39 -3.74 -8.60 -7.46
N GLN A 40 -3.73 -7.27 -7.24
CA GLN A 40 -2.56 -6.44 -7.50
C GLN A 40 -1.38 -6.89 -6.63
N PHE A 41 -1.58 -7.03 -5.32
CA PHE A 41 -0.56 -7.44 -4.36
C PHE A 41 0.12 -8.77 -4.74
N GLN A 42 -0.65 -9.76 -5.19
CA GLN A 42 -0.12 -11.05 -5.62
C GLN A 42 0.74 -10.96 -6.89
N THR A 43 0.51 -9.96 -7.75
CA THR A 43 1.31 -9.75 -8.97
C THR A 43 2.56 -8.88 -8.74
N VAL A 44 2.66 -8.21 -7.59
CA VAL A 44 3.80 -7.35 -7.26
C VAL A 44 5.08 -8.19 -7.10
N ASN A 45 6.03 -7.93 -8.00
CA ASN A 45 7.37 -8.47 -7.94
C ASN A 45 8.31 -7.54 -7.16
N ALA A 46 8.20 -7.55 -5.84
CA ALA A 46 9.10 -6.84 -4.94
C ALA A 46 9.50 -7.76 -3.78
N PRO A 47 10.76 -7.68 -3.30
CA PRO A 47 11.19 -8.39 -2.10
C PRO A 47 10.28 -8.03 -0.91
N LYS A 48 9.70 -9.05 -0.28
CA LYS A 48 8.84 -8.93 0.91
C LYS A 48 8.85 -10.21 1.70
N LYS A 49 8.43 -10.16 2.97
CA LYS A 49 8.15 -11.36 3.75
C LYS A 49 7.01 -12.11 3.06
N ASP A 50 7.18 -13.43 2.97
CA ASP A 50 6.12 -14.29 2.46
C ASP A 50 4.90 -14.25 3.37
N VAL A 51 3.74 -13.98 2.79
CA VAL A 51 2.41 -13.94 3.44
C VAL A 51 1.45 -14.94 2.79
N SER A 52 1.98 -15.97 2.14
CA SER A 52 1.17 -16.95 1.40
C SER A 52 0.25 -17.75 2.31
N ASP A 53 0.63 -18.05 3.56
CA ASP A 53 -0.23 -18.84 4.44
C ASP A 53 -1.51 -18.10 4.84
N VAL A 54 -1.40 -16.83 5.22
CA VAL A 54 -2.58 -16.00 5.54
C VAL A 54 -3.45 -15.75 4.30
N ILE A 55 -2.85 -15.71 3.11
CA ILE A 55 -3.62 -15.63 1.86
C ILE A 55 -4.36 -16.95 1.60
N ASP A 56 -3.72 -18.09 1.84
CA ASP A 56 -4.33 -19.41 1.74
C ASP A 56 -5.51 -19.56 2.70
N THR A 57 -5.43 -18.99 3.90
CA THR A 57 -6.52 -19.05 4.89
C THR A 57 -7.76 -18.24 4.51
N LEU A 58 -7.65 -17.32 3.54
CA LEU A 58 -8.82 -16.63 2.94
C LEU A 58 -9.61 -17.54 1.98
N GLN A 59 -8.96 -18.57 1.44
CA GLN A 59 -9.55 -19.46 0.44
C GLN A 59 -10.04 -20.77 1.03
N LYS A 60 -9.29 -21.31 2.00
CA LYS A 60 -9.56 -22.62 2.61
C LYS A 60 -9.08 -22.63 4.05
N THR A 61 -9.69 -23.49 4.87
CA THR A 61 -9.20 -23.74 6.22
C THR A 61 -7.81 -24.39 6.18
N MET A 62 -6.86 -23.81 6.90
CA MET A 62 -5.52 -24.36 7.11
C MET A 62 -5.49 -25.17 8.41
N LEU A 63 -5.02 -26.41 8.35
CA LEU A 63 -4.78 -27.23 9.55
C LEU A 63 -3.29 -27.22 9.88
N ILE A 64 -2.95 -26.73 11.06
CA ILE A 64 -1.61 -26.77 11.64
C ILE A 64 -1.63 -27.78 12.80
N THR A 65 -0.59 -28.60 12.91
CA THR A 65 -0.48 -29.64 13.94
C THR A 65 0.94 -29.67 14.49
N PHE A 66 1.06 -29.78 15.80
CA PHE A 66 2.32 -30.08 16.46
C PHE A 66 2.10 -30.99 17.67
N SER A 67 3.14 -31.75 18.02
CA SER A 67 3.15 -32.65 19.19
C SER A 67 3.71 -31.93 20.41
N CYS A 68 3.13 -32.19 21.57
CA CYS A 68 3.59 -31.68 22.85
C CYS A 68 4.61 -32.62 23.49
N SER A 69 5.34 -32.11 24.50
CA SER A 69 6.31 -32.93 25.23
C SER A 69 5.62 -33.86 26.22
N GLN A 70 6.31 -34.93 26.61
CA GLN A 70 5.82 -35.83 27.64
C GLN A 70 5.63 -35.08 28.96
N GLY A 71 4.42 -35.15 29.54
CA GLY A 71 4.05 -34.46 30.79
C GLY A 71 3.35 -33.11 30.61
N ASP A 72 3.23 -32.62 29.38
CA ASP A 72 2.37 -31.47 29.07
C ASP A 72 0.88 -31.82 29.22
N VAL A 73 0.03 -30.81 29.42
CA VAL A 73 -1.42 -30.98 29.61
C VAL A 73 -2.06 -31.64 28.39
N HIS A 74 -1.68 -31.21 27.20
CA HIS A 74 -2.10 -31.79 25.93
C HIS A 74 -0.96 -32.63 25.34
N SER A 75 -1.30 -33.70 24.64
CA SER A 75 -0.29 -34.52 23.92
C SER A 75 -0.02 -34.03 22.50
N LYS A 76 -0.99 -33.31 21.92
CA LYS A 76 -0.96 -32.79 20.56
C LYS A 76 -1.89 -31.58 20.50
N ILE A 77 -1.53 -30.59 19.70
CA ILE A 77 -2.39 -29.46 19.36
C ILE A 77 -2.74 -29.50 17.88
N MET A 78 -4.00 -29.25 17.58
CA MET A 78 -4.54 -29.09 16.23
C MET A 78 -5.15 -27.70 16.12
N THR A 79 -4.64 -26.87 15.22
CA THR A 79 -5.14 -25.50 15.01
C THR A 79 -5.74 -25.38 13.62
N PHE A 80 -7.01 -25.03 13.54
CA PHE A 80 -7.73 -24.74 12.31
C PHE A 80 -7.78 -23.23 12.12
N VAL A 81 -7.10 -22.72 11.08
CA VAL A 81 -7.03 -21.29 10.80
C VAL A 81 -7.85 -20.97 9.55
N ASN A 82 -8.79 -20.05 9.70
CA ASN A 82 -9.62 -19.53 8.62
C ASN A 82 -9.66 -18.01 8.71
N THR A 83 -9.50 -17.31 7.60
CA THR A 83 -9.61 -15.85 7.53
C THR A 83 -10.77 -15.47 6.63
N LYS A 84 -11.52 -14.43 6.99
CA LYS A 84 -12.58 -13.88 6.14
C LYS A 84 -12.43 -12.38 6.03
N LEU A 85 -12.83 -11.84 4.88
CA LEU A 85 -13.10 -10.41 4.76
C LEU A 85 -14.35 -10.09 5.60
N ALA A 86 -14.25 -9.06 6.42
CA ALA A 86 -15.34 -8.50 7.22
C ALA A 86 -15.56 -7.03 6.84
N LYS A 87 -16.74 -6.52 7.15
CA LYS A 87 -17.07 -5.11 6.99
C LYS A 87 -16.16 -4.24 7.86
N PHE A 88 -15.75 -3.09 7.34
CA PHE A 88 -14.95 -2.15 8.10
C PHE A 88 -15.79 -1.44 9.18
N ASP A 89 -15.28 -1.42 10.40
CA ASP A 89 -15.85 -0.68 11.52
C ASP A 89 -14.75 0.15 12.18
N GLU A 90 -14.91 1.48 12.15
CA GLU A 90 -13.98 2.46 12.74
C GLU A 90 -13.75 2.21 14.24
N ASN A 91 -14.67 1.54 14.95
CA ASN A 91 -14.54 1.22 16.37
C ASN A 91 -13.67 -0.01 16.66
N THR A 92 -13.33 -0.80 15.63
CA THR A 92 -12.59 -2.08 15.78
C THR A 92 -11.11 -1.94 15.44
N VAL A 93 -10.63 -0.72 15.22
CA VAL A 93 -9.25 -0.48 14.78
C VAL A 93 -8.35 -0.12 15.95
N HIS A 94 -7.10 -0.61 15.91
CA HIS A 94 -6.06 -0.21 16.86
C HIS A 94 -5.75 1.30 16.72
N GLN A 95 -5.42 1.96 17.83
CA GLN A 95 -5.27 3.42 17.98
C GLN A 95 -4.08 4.06 17.23
N ASP A 96 -3.62 3.47 16.12
CA ASP A 96 -2.56 4.03 15.30
C ASP A 96 -3.16 4.79 14.09
N LEU A 97 -2.63 6.00 13.89
CA LEU A 97 -3.33 7.15 13.31
C LEU A 97 -3.55 7.13 11.79
N VAL A 98 -3.44 5.97 11.14
CA VAL A 98 -3.84 5.76 9.74
C VAL A 98 -4.45 4.37 9.61
N THR A 99 -5.74 4.26 9.93
CA THR A 99 -6.49 3.01 9.94
C THR A 99 -6.86 2.61 8.51
N GLY A 100 -5.86 2.16 7.74
CA GLY A 100 -6.05 1.61 6.40
C GLY A 100 -6.78 0.26 6.40
N GLY A 101 -6.75 -0.45 7.53
CA GLY A 101 -7.44 -1.72 7.74
C GLY A 101 -7.34 -2.20 9.19
N SER A 102 -7.70 -3.46 9.41
CA SER A 102 -7.38 -4.21 10.62
C SER A 102 -7.37 -5.72 10.35
N TYR A 103 -6.61 -6.46 11.15
CA TYR A 103 -6.66 -7.92 11.21
C TYR A 103 -6.91 -8.37 12.65
N THR A 104 -7.99 -9.11 12.88
CA THR A 104 -8.34 -9.60 14.21
C THR A 104 -8.30 -11.12 14.27
N TRP A 105 -7.62 -11.63 15.30
CA TRP A 105 -7.59 -13.06 15.62
C TRP A 105 -8.74 -13.44 16.55
N HIS A 106 -9.48 -14.48 16.19
CA HIS A 106 -10.55 -15.04 17.00
C HIS A 106 -10.42 -16.55 17.09
N CYS A 107 -9.52 -17.02 17.96
CA CYS A 107 -9.38 -18.43 18.28
C CYS A 107 -10.22 -18.82 19.50
N SER A 108 -10.82 -20.00 19.44
CA SER A 108 -11.48 -20.65 20.55
C SER A 108 -11.10 -22.12 20.62
N GLU A 109 -11.16 -22.70 21.81
CA GLU A 109 -11.01 -24.14 21.97
C GLU A 109 -12.24 -24.88 21.41
N ASP A 110 -12.02 -25.91 20.60
CA ASP A 110 -13.09 -26.79 20.15
C ASP A 110 -13.29 -27.94 21.13
N ILE A 111 -14.31 -27.77 21.98
CA ILE A 111 -14.70 -28.73 23.01
C ILE A 111 -15.23 -30.05 22.38
N GLN A 112 -15.72 -30.04 21.14
CA GLN A 112 -16.28 -31.21 20.46
C GLN A 112 -15.19 -32.09 19.81
N ALA A 113 -14.11 -31.49 19.30
CA ALA A 113 -12.95 -32.22 18.76
C ALA A 113 -12.01 -32.79 19.85
N GLY A 114 -12.25 -32.47 21.13
CA GLY A 114 -11.48 -32.93 22.27
C GLY A 114 -10.41 -31.93 22.74
N LYS A 115 -9.78 -32.22 23.89
CA LYS A 115 -8.71 -31.38 24.46
C LYS A 115 -7.54 -31.24 23.46
N GLY A 116 -7.13 -29.99 23.19
CA GLY A 116 -6.02 -29.67 22.29
C GLY A 116 -6.41 -29.25 20.87
N SER A 117 -7.67 -28.87 20.62
CA SER A 117 -8.11 -28.31 19.33
C SER A 117 -8.39 -26.81 19.45
N LEU A 118 -7.83 -26.00 18.55
CA LEU A 118 -8.07 -24.56 18.43
C LEU A 118 -8.70 -24.25 17.08
N VAL A 119 -9.78 -23.47 17.07
CA VAL A 119 -10.46 -23.01 15.86
C VAL A 119 -10.38 -21.48 15.81
N CYS A 120 -9.62 -20.98 14.84
CA CYS A 120 -9.36 -19.56 14.62
C CYS A 120 -10.15 -19.05 13.41
N ASN A 121 -11.18 -18.25 13.67
CA ASN A 121 -12.02 -17.60 12.66
C ASN A 121 -11.65 -16.11 12.57
N ASN A 122 -10.56 -15.83 11.89
CA ASN A 122 -9.97 -14.50 11.82
C ASN A 122 -10.69 -13.61 10.83
N GLU A 123 -10.57 -12.30 11.03
CA GLU A 123 -11.24 -11.30 10.20
C GLU A 123 -10.22 -10.26 9.74
N ILE A 124 -10.13 -10.05 8.42
CA ILE A 124 -9.42 -8.93 7.83
C ILE A 124 -10.44 -7.88 7.39
N ARG A 125 -10.13 -6.61 7.61
CA ARG A 125 -10.95 -5.46 7.23
C ARG A 125 -10.06 -4.45 6.52
N ILE A 126 -10.61 -3.78 5.54
CA ILE A 126 -9.93 -2.69 4.82
C ILE A 126 -10.80 -1.45 4.85
N ASN A 127 -10.21 -0.27 5.04
CA ASN A 127 -10.94 0.97 5.11
C ASN A 127 -11.17 1.52 3.70
N PRO A 128 -12.40 1.41 3.14
CA PRO A 128 -12.64 1.85 1.77
C PRO A 128 -12.40 3.35 1.62
N LYS A 129 -12.65 4.17 2.65
CA LYS A 129 -12.43 5.63 2.57
C LYS A 129 -10.95 6.00 2.47
N VAL A 130 -10.05 5.20 3.06
CA VAL A 130 -8.60 5.46 2.97
C VAL A 130 -8.06 4.94 1.65
N ILE A 131 -8.50 3.76 1.23
CA ILE A 131 -8.01 3.10 0.02
C ILE A 131 -8.58 3.76 -1.25
N SER A 132 -9.80 4.32 -1.20
CA SER A 132 -10.45 4.96 -2.36
C SER A 132 -10.25 6.48 -2.44
N ASN A 133 -9.85 7.15 -1.34
CA ASN A 133 -9.59 8.59 -1.39
C ASN A 133 -8.25 8.86 -2.09
N ASP A 134 -8.37 9.37 -3.31
CA ASP A 134 -7.31 10.07 -4.01
C ASP A 134 -7.02 11.41 -3.29
N THR A 135 -6.00 11.42 -2.44
CA THR A 135 -5.68 12.54 -1.53
C THR A 135 -4.99 13.73 -2.22
N GLN A 136 -5.19 13.94 -3.54
CA GLN A 136 -4.42 14.93 -4.34
C GLN A 136 -2.90 14.65 -4.31
N VAL A 137 -2.53 13.42 -4.00
CA VAL A 137 -1.15 12.92 -3.94
C VAL A 137 -0.82 12.27 -5.28
N ASP A 138 0.48 12.19 -5.58
CA ASP A 138 1.01 11.42 -6.71
C ASP A 138 0.35 10.03 -6.79
N THR A 139 -0.34 9.74 -7.90
CA THR A 139 -1.10 8.49 -8.10
C THR A 139 -0.22 7.24 -7.97
N ARG A 140 1.07 7.37 -8.25
CA ARG A 140 2.10 6.35 -7.98
C ARG A 140 2.16 5.98 -6.51
N LEU A 141 2.26 7.00 -5.66
CA LEU A 141 2.36 6.83 -4.23
C LEU A 141 1.07 6.29 -3.64
N HIS A 142 -0.09 6.74 -4.12
CA HIS A 142 -1.38 6.21 -3.67
C HIS A 142 -1.49 4.68 -3.88
N ASN A 143 -1.11 4.19 -5.06
CA ASN A 143 -1.10 2.75 -5.33
C ASN A 143 -0.12 1.98 -4.42
N ILE A 144 1.06 2.55 -4.18
CA ILE A 144 2.05 1.96 -3.25
C ILE A 144 1.46 1.88 -1.83
N GLU A 145 0.86 2.96 -1.34
CA GLU A 145 0.30 3.01 0.01
C GLU A 145 -0.82 1.99 0.20
N ASN A 146 -1.70 1.82 -0.79
CA ASN A 146 -2.75 0.81 -0.75
C ASN A 146 -2.19 -0.61 -0.62
N LEU A 147 -1.14 -0.93 -1.39
CA LEU A 147 -0.46 -2.23 -1.31
C LEU A 147 0.22 -2.45 0.04
N VAL A 148 0.84 -1.40 0.60
CA VAL A 148 1.50 -1.44 1.90
C VAL A 148 0.48 -1.63 3.03
N ILE A 149 -0.71 -1.01 2.92
CA ILE A 149 -1.82 -1.22 3.87
C ILE A 149 -2.27 -2.68 3.86
N LEU A 150 -2.55 -3.27 2.69
CA LEU A 150 -2.95 -4.68 2.65
C LEU A 150 -1.85 -5.58 3.20
N TYR A 151 -0.60 -5.32 2.83
CA TYR A 151 0.53 -6.09 3.33
C TYR A 151 0.66 -6.02 4.86
N HIS A 152 0.46 -4.84 5.46
CA HIS A 152 0.43 -4.64 6.91
C HIS A 152 -0.58 -5.58 7.58
N GLU A 153 -1.83 -5.58 7.11
CA GLU A 153 -2.88 -6.42 7.70
C GLU A 153 -2.61 -7.92 7.50
N LEU A 154 -2.06 -8.30 6.35
CA LEU A 154 -1.64 -9.69 6.11
C LEU A 154 -0.50 -10.10 7.05
N LEU A 155 0.43 -9.20 7.40
CA LEU A 155 1.53 -9.52 8.32
C LEU A 155 1.03 -9.88 9.73
N HIS A 156 0.00 -9.22 10.24
CA HIS A 156 -0.64 -9.57 11.52
C HIS A 156 -1.15 -11.03 11.52
N GLY A 157 -1.72 -11.48 10.40
CA GLY A 157 -2.10 -12.88 10.22
C GLY A 157 -0.88 -13.80 10.05
N GLN A 158 0.06 -13.45 9.18
CA GLN A 158 1.18 -14.33 8.87
C GLN A 158 2.11 -14.56 10.07
N LEU A 159 2.45 -13.52 10.84
CA LEU A 159 3.37 -13.65 11.98
C LEU A 159 2.82 -14.59 13.06
N MET A 160 1.52 -14.53 13.31
CA MET A 160 0.88 -15.44 14.25
C MET A 160 0.79 -16.88 13.67
N ILE A 161 0.51 -17.05 12.38
CA ILE A 161 0.59 -18.37 11.72
C ILE A 161 2.01 -18.96 11.87
N ASP A 162 3.05 -18.17 11.65
CA ASP A 162 4.44 -18.61 11.81
C ASP A 162 4.73 -19.04 13.25
N ALA A 163 4.20 -18.30 14.23
CA ALA A 163 4.33 -18.65 15.64
C ALA A 163 3.63 -19.98 15.96
N ILE A 164 2.41 -20.20 15.48
CA ILE A 164 1.69 -21.46 15.63
C ILE A 164 2.49 -22.62 15.00
N LYS A 165 3.10 -22.39 13.83
CA LYS A 165 3.88 -23.41 13.11
C LYS A 165 5.23 -23.73 13.76
N GLY A 166 5.92 -22.74 14.33
CA GLY A 166 7.34 -22.91 14.66
C GLY A 166 7.86 -22.26 15.93
N SER A 167 7.08 -21.43 16.64
CA SER A 167 7.55 -20.82 17.89
C SER A 167 7.52 -21.84 19.03
N THR A 168 8.70 -22.25 19.50
CA THR A 168 8.80 -23.19 20.63
C THR A 168 8.17 -22.64 21.91
N LEU A 169 8.22 -21.31 22.10
CA LEU A 169 7.61 -20.64 23.25
C LEU A 169 6.09 -20.74 23.17
N TRP A 170 5.51 -20.26 22.06
CA TRP A 170 4.06 -20.26 21.86
C TRP A 170 3.48 -21.67 21.90
N GLN A 171 4.15 -22.64 21.24
CA GLN A 171 3.74 -24.04 21.25
C GLN A 171 3.78 -24.64 22.66
N LYS A 172 4.81 -24.32 23.46
CA LYS A 172 4.94 -24.83 24.84
C LYS A 172 3.85 -24.30 25.76
N GLU A 173 3.54 -23.01 25.65
CA GLU A 173 2.46 -22.36 26.40
C GLU A 173 1.11 -22.97 26.02
N THR A 174 0.85 -23.11 24.72
CA THR A 174 -0.37 -23.73 24.20
C THR A 174 -0.51 -25.21 24.62
N CYS A 175 0.58 -25.98 24.64
CA CYS A 175 0.57 -27.35 25.15
C CYS A 175 0.16 -27.47 26.63
N ASN A 176 0.33 -26.39 27.40
CA ASN A 176 0.02 -26.34 28.82
C ASN A 176 -1.20 -25.46 29.14
N SER A 177 -1.92 -24.98 28.13
CA SER A 177 -3.13 -24.18 28.33
C SER A 177 -4.21 -25.02 29.00
N GLN A 178 -4.92 -24.40 29.95
CA GLN A 178 -6.13 -24.98 30.54
C GLN A 178 -7.36 -24.51 29.78
N SER A 179 -8.46 -25.24 29.90
CA SER A 179 -9.68 -24.85 29.19
C SER A 179 -10.19 -23.49 29.65
N GLY A 180 -10.48 -22.62 28.68
CA GLY A 180 -10.86 -21.23 28.93
C GLY A 180 -9.69 -20.28 29.22
N SER A 181 -8.44 -20.70 29.01
CA SER A 181 -7.30 -19.77 29.04
C SER A 181 -7.33 -18.83 27.84
N ASP A 182 -6.92 -17.58 28.05
CA ASP A 182 -6.72 -16.64 26.96
C ASP A 182 -5.57 -17.10 26.06
N ILE A 183 -5.75 -16.91 24.75
CA ILE A 183 -4.75 -17.24 23.74
C ILE A 183 -3.81 -16.05 23.58
N ASP A 184 -2.50 -16.30 23.60
CA ASP A 184 -1.51 -15.26 23.40
C ASP A 184 -1.41 -14.87 21.93
N TYR A 185 -1.84 -13.64 21.62
CA TYR A 185 -1.72 -13.01 20.31
C TYR A 185 -0.56 -12.03 20.21
N SER A 186 0.34 -11.96 21.21
CA SER A 186 1.52 -11.08 21.17
C SER A 186 2.42 -11.31 19.96
N PHE A 187 2.41 -12.54 19.42
CA PHE A 187 3.12 -12.93 18.20
C PHE A 187 2.52 -12.38 16.91
N ALA A 188 1.29 -11.84 16.94
CA ALA A 188 0.72 -11.07 15.83
C ALA A 188 1.30 -9.65 15.73
N ASP A 189 2.25 -9.29 16.59
CA ASP A 189 2.92 -7.98 16.64
C ASP A 189 1.98 -6.78 16.84
N PRO A 190 1.15 -6.77 17.91
CA PRO A 190 0.22 -5.69 18.19
C PRO A 190 0.90 -4.34 18.52
N ASP A 191 2.18 -4.36 18.88
CA ASP A 191 3.00 -3.16 19.12
C ASP A 191 3.76 -2.69 17.86
N HIS A 192 3.56 -3.36 16.71
CA HIS A 192 4.19 -3.07 15.41
C HIS A 192 5.74 -3.00 15.43
N LYS A 193 6.39 -3.81 16.26
CA LYS A 193 7.87 -3.84 16.37
C LYS A 193 8.53 -4.48 15.15
N ILE A 194 7.85 -5.44 14.53
CA ILE A 194 8.31 -6.19 13.35
C ILE A 194 7.65 -5.62 12.09
N ILE A 195 6.34 -5.40 12.13
CA ILE A 195 5.53 -4.99 10.99
C ILE A 195 5.98 -3.63 10.47
N ASN A 196 6.31 -2.66 11.34
CA ASN A 196 6.82 -1.35 10.90
C ASN A 196 8.09 -1.48 10.05
N TYR A 197 9.00 -2.36 10.44
CA TYR A 197 10.21 -2.64 9.66
C TYR A 197 9.87 -3.28 8.31
N LEU A 198 9.08 -4.36 8.31
CA LEU A 198 8.74 -5.11 7.11
C LEU A 198 7.94 -4.28 6.09
N GLN A 199 6.95 -3.52 6.56
CA GLN A 199 6.15 -2.65 5.68
C GLN A 199 7.00 -1.51 5.11
N THR A 200 7.95 -0.97 5.89
CA THR A 200 8.87 0.09 5.42
C THR A 200 9.80 -0.43 4.33
N GLN A 201 10.34 -1.64 4.50
CA GLN A 201 11.16 -2.27 3.46
C GLN A 201 10.35 -2.50 2.18
N PHE A 202 9.14 -3.06 2.29
CA PHE A 202 8.27 -3.28 1.15
C PHE A 202 7.89 -1.98 0.43
N ALA A 203 7.52 -0.93 1.18
CA ALA A 203 7.24 0.40 0.65
C ALA A 203 8.48 0.98 -0.08
N SER A 204 9.67 0.85 0.50
CA SER A 204 10.91 1.33 -0.11
C SER A 204 11.21 0.63 -1.44
N GLU A 205 11.02 -0.69 -1.52
CA GLU A 205 11.20 -1.46 -2.76
C GLU A 205 10.23 -0.98 -3.85
N LEU A 206 8.96 -0.80 -3.50
CA LEU A 206 7.94 -0.31 -4.43
C LEU A 206 8.22 1.12 -4.93
N VAL A 207 8.70 2.00 -4.04
CA VAL A 207 9.08 3.38 -4.38
C VAL A 207 10.29 3.39 -5.30
N ASP A 208 11.33 2.61 -4.98
CA ASP A 208 12.55 2.52 -5.77
C ASP A 208 12.25 1.96 -7.18
N GLN A 209 11.33 0.98 -7.31
CA GLN A 209 10.87 0.47 -8.62
C GLN A 209 10.17 1.52 -9.49
N GLN A 210 9.59 2.55 -8.87
CA GLN A 210 8.93 3.65 -9.59
C GLN A 210 9.84 4.88 -9.75
N GLY A 211 11.15 4.71 -9.52
CA GLY A 211 12.15 5.77 -9.67
C GLY A 211 12.08 6.85 -8.58
N GLY A 212 11.34 6.59 -7.50
CA GLY A 212 11.33 7.44 -6.31
C GLY A 212 12.45 7.07 -5.35
N LYS A 213 12.47 7.76 -4.21
CA LYS A 213 13.27 7.34 -3.05
C LYS A 213 12.49 7.47 -1.77
N MET A 214 12.58 6.48 -0.90
CA MET A 214 12.02 6.54 0.45
C MET A 214 13.11 6.85 1.47
N ILE A 215 12.87 7.82 2.35
CA ILE A 215 13.70 8.11 3.53
C ILE A 215 12.84 7.88 4.77
N THR A 216 13.39 7.17 5.74
CA THR A 216 12.73 6.96 7.04
C THR A 216 13.53 7.64 8.14
N LYS A 217 12.85 8.32 9.06
CA LYS A 217 13.42 8.90 10.27
C LYS A 217 12.64 8.41 11.47
N GLU A 218 13.34 7.79 12.40
CA GLU A 218 12.81 7.53 13.74
C GLU A 218 13.17 8.71 14.65
N ILE A 219 12.20 9.16 15.45
CA ILE A 219 12.37 10.22 16.45
C ILE A 219 12.07 9.59 17.81
N SER A 220 13.11 9.25 18.57
CA SER A 220 12.99 8.74 19.92
C SER A 220 12.78 9.87 20.94
N PRO A 221 12.12 9.62 22.08
CA PRO A 221 11.84 10.66 23.08
C PRO A 221 13.06 11.44 23.57
N ASP A 222 14.23 10.80 23.66
CA ASP A 222 15.50 11.39 24.09
C ASP A 222 16.11 12.37 23.07
N MET A 223 15.67 12.32 21.81
CA MET A 223 16.04 13.31 20.79
C MET A 223 15.13 14.54 20.79
N THR A 224 14.16 14.62 21.70
CA THR A 224 13.17 15.69 21.76
C THR A 224 13.33 16.57 22.99
N ASN A 225 12.84 17.81 22.91
CA ASN A 225 12.66 18.68 24.07
C ASN A 225 11.17 18.68 24.45
N ASN A 226 10.79 17.83 25.40
CA ASN A 226 9.40 17.63 25.82
C ASN A 226 8.46 17.29 24.64
N GLY A 227 8.89 16.35 23.79
CA GLY A 227 8.16 15.92 22.60
C GLY A 227 8.47 16.72 21.34
N THR A 228 8.92 17.97 21.45
CA THR A 228 9.24 18.84 20.30
C THR A 228 10.60 18.52 19.69
N PHE A 229 10.70 18.53 18.36
CA PHE A 229 11.95 18.25 17.65
C PHE A 229 12.09 19.05 16.34
N THR A 230 13.35 19.16 15.87
CA THR A 230 13.68 19.55 14.51
C THR A 230 14.81 18.67 14.02
N ILE A 231 14.60 17.96 12.92
CA ILE A 231 15.58 17.02 12.37
C ILE A 231 15.90 17.33 10.91
N LYS A 232 17.14 17.09 10.50
CA LYS A 232 17.52 17.04 9.09
C LYS A 232 17.02 15.74 8.48
N VAL A 233 16.15 15.86 7.49
CA VAL A 233 15.55 14.73 6.76
C VAL A 233 16.53 14.20 5.74
N LEU A 234 16.99 15.05 4.83
CA LEU A 234 17.90 14.70 3.74
C LEU A 234 18.75 15.91 3.31
N SER A 235 19.77 15.64 2.51
CA SER A 235 20.44 16.64 1.67
C SER A 235 20.31 16.26 0.21
N PHE A 236 19.88 17.17 -0.66
CA PHE A 236 19.90 16.95 -2.11
C PHE A 236 21.32 16.72 -2.66
N THR A 237 22.35 17.06 -1.89
CA THR A 237 23.75 16.73 -2.20
C THR A 237 24.00 15.22 -2.19
N ASP A 238 23.34 14.49 -1.27
CA ASP A 238 23.46 13.03 -1.13
C ASP A 238 22.55 12.30 -2.14
N TYR A 239 21.62 13.03 -2.74
CA TYR A 239 20.58 12.53 -3.63
C TYR A 239 20.54 13.38 -4.92
N PRO A 240 21.61 13.39 -5.74
CA PRO A 240 21.75 14.30 -6.87
C PRO A 240 20.71 14.07 -7.99
N SER A 241 20.04 12.93 -7.99
CA SER A 241 18.91 12.62 -8.88
C SER A 241 17.62 13.36 -8.51
N PHE A 242 17.59 14.01 -7.35
CA PHE A 242 16.48 14.80 -6.83
C PHE A 242 16.96 16.23 -6.59
N GLY A 243 16.13 17.22 -6.96
CA GLY A 243 16.52 18.63 -6.89
C GLY A 243 15.34 19.59 -7.01
N SER A 244 15.52 20.67 -7.77
CA SER A 244 14.45 21.65 -8.01
C SER A 244 13.25 20.98 -8.68
N GLY A 245 12.07 21.11 -8.07
CA GLY A 245 10.87 20.41 -8.49
C GLY A 245 10.67 19.05 -7.80
N THR A 246 11.43 18.65 -6.79
CA THR A 246 11.09 17.40 -6.07
C THR A 246 9.80 17.54 -5.27
N LYS A 247 8.83 16.64 -5.47
CA LYS A 247 7.68 16.46 -4.57
C LYS A 247 8.13 15.53 -3.43
N ILE A 248 8.00 15.99 -2.20
CA ILE A 248 8.22 15.17 -1.01
C ILE A 248 6.88 15.02 -0.30
N THR A 249 6.39 13.79 -0.21
CA THR A 249 5.19 13.46 0.58
C THR A 249 5.63 12.90 1.92
N LEU A 250 5.04 13.40 3.01
CA LEU A 250 5.31 12.95 4.37
C LEU A 250 4.14 12.14 4.91
N ARG A 251 4.45 10.96 5.46
CA ARG A 251 3.55 10.20 6.32
C ARG A 251 4.20 10.02 7.69
N THR A 252 3.41 10.09 8.75
CA THR A 252 3.92 9.95 10.12
C THR A 252 3.14 8.95 10.95
N ASN A 253 3.85 8.30 11.89
CA ASN A 253 3.26 7.65 13.05
C ASN A 253 3.77 8.31 14.34
N ASN A 254 2.87 8.51 15.30
CA ASN A 254 3.10 9.20 16.58
C ASN A 254 3.73 10.62 16.47
N ILE A 255 3.63 11.28 15.31
CA ILE A 255 4.15 12.65 15.10
C ILE A 255 3.02 13.53 14.60
N SER A 256 2.96 14.75 15.13
CA SER A 256 2.25 15.87 14.53
C SER A 256 3.27 16.82 13.93
N GLU A 257 3.13 17.10 12.64
CA GLU A 257 3.99 18.05 11.94
C GLU A 257 3.63 19.49 12.35
N ASP A 258 4.66 20.31 12.51
CA ASP A 258 4.53 21.76 12.65
C ASP A 258 5.00 22.48 11.36
N SER A 259 6.17 22.10 10.84
CA SER A 259 6.66 22.63 9.57
C SER A 259 7.63 21.70 8.84
N PHE A 260 7.59 21.76 7.51
CA PHE A 260 8.52 21.11 6.60
C PHE A 260 9.15 22.17 5.69
N PHE A 261 10.47 22.34 5.77
CA PHE A 261 11.16 23.45 5.12
C PHE A 261 12.56 23.08 4.60
N GLN A 262 13.06 23.88 3.66
CA GLN A 262 14.37 23.70 3.03
C GLN A 262 15.29 24.88 3.33
N ILE A 263 16.54 24.58 3.70
CA ILE A 263 17.63 25.56 3.81
C ILE A 263 18.75 25.11 2.87
N LYS A 264 18.99 25.88 1.81
CA LYS A 264 19.95 25.52 0.75
C LYS A 264 19.61 24.14 0.16
N ASN A 265 20.44 23.12 0.38
CA ASN A 265 20.22 21.76 -0.12
C ASN A 265 19.64 20.82 0.94
N ASP A 266 19.46 21.29 2.18
CA ASP A 266 19.06 20.45 3.30
C ASP A 266 17.58 20.66 3.60
N VAL A 267 16.87 19.55 3.79
CA VAL A 267 15.43 19.54 4.10
C VAL A 267 15.26 19.15 5.56
N PHE A 268 14.38 19.85 6.26
CA PHE A 268 14.13 19.70 7.68
C PHE A 268 12.65 19.44 7.96
N LEU A 269 12.39 18.64 8.99
CA LEU A 269 11.07 18.45 9.59
C LEU A 269 11.12 18.98 11.03
N SER A 270 10.18 19.84 11.36
CA SER A 270 9.86 20.27 12.73
C SER A 270 8.47 19.78 13.12
N GLY A 271 8.33 19.34 14.37
CA GLY A 271 7.06 18.83 14.87
C GLY A 271 7.17 18.39 16.33
N TYR A 272 6.17 17.61 16.76
CA TYR A 272 6.15 17.04 18.10
C TYR A 272 5.61 15.61 18.12
N LEU A 273 6.08 14.83 19.09
CA LEU A 273 5.54 13.51 19.40
C LEU A 273 4.16 13.65 20.05
N LYS A 274 3.17 12.89 19.55
CA LYS A 274 1.80 12.90 20.12
C LYS A 274 1.77 12.23 21.49
N ASP A 275 2.37 11.06 21.59
CA ASP A 275 2.77 10.40 22.83
C ASP A 275 4.27 10.61 23.03
N ILE A 276 4.61 11.50 23.96
CA ILE A 276 5.99 11.89 24.27
C ILE A 276 6.82 10.76 24.88
N THR A 277 6.20 9.64 25.25
CA THR A 277 6.88 8.49 25.87
C THR A 277 7.28 7.42 24.85
N LYS A 278 6.81 7.53 23.60
CA LYS A 278 7.07 6.56 22.53
C LYS A 278 7.82 7.21 21.38
N SER A 279 8.63 6.43 20.67
CA SER A 279 9.23 6.89 19.41
C SER A 279 8.14 7.24 18.38
N GLY A 280 8.44 8.19 17.51
CA GLY A 280 7.69 8.46 16.29
C GLY A 280 8.47 8.03 15.06
N ILE A 281 7.76 7.76 13.96
CA ILE A 281 8.38 7.43 12.68
C ILE A 281 7.83 8.36 11.61
N ALA A 282 8.72 8.95 10.82
CA ALA A 282 8.40 9.75 9.65
C ALA A 282 8.93 9.07 8.38
N TRP A 283 8.03 8.84 7.44
CA TRP A 283 8.32 8.31 6.11
C TRP A 283 8.20 9.43 5.09
N PHE A 284 9.27 9.65 4.35
CA PHE A 284 9.34 10.64 3.29
C PHE A 284 9.43 9.93 1.95
N TYR A 285 8.46 10.18 1.10
CA TYR A 285 8.42 9.69 -0.27
C TYR A 285 8.87 10.79 -1.20
N ILE A 286 9.97 10.54 -1.88
CA ILE A 286 10.64 11.52 -2.72
C ILE A 286 10.41 11.10 -4.15
N PHE A 287 9.66 11.91 -4.88
CA PHE A 287 9.53 11.78 -6.32
C PHE A 287 9.90 13.11 -6.93
N ASN A 288 10.58 13.10 -8.08
CA ASN A 288 10.63 14.32 -8.87
C ASN A 288 9.18 14.71 -9.23
N SER A 289 8.78 15.98 -9.00
CA SER A 289 7.48 16.49 -9.45
C SER A 289 7.31 16.09 -10.88
N GLU A 290 6.12 15.61 -11.22
CA GLU A 290 5.71 15.29 -12.58
C GLU A 290 6.55 16.02 -13.64
N LYS A 291 7.62 15.36 -14.09
CA LYS A 291 7.54 14.91 -15.47
C LYS A 291 6.46 13.86 -15.40
N THR A 292 5.30 14.16 -15.96
CA THR A 292 4.32 13.15 -16.34
C THR A 292 5.09 11.87 -16.70
N HIS A 293 4.61 10.70 -16.28
CA HIS A 293 5.02 9.42 -16.88
C HIS A 293 4.52 9.32 -18.34
N ASP A 294 4.71 10.41 -19.08
CA ASP A 294 4.70 10.71 -20.49
C ASP A 294 5.88 11.69 -20.67
N THR A 295 7.11 11.27 -20.37
CA THR A 295 8.11 11.48 -21.41
C THR A 295 8.10 10.20 -22.19
N PRO A 296 7.34 10.15 -23.31
CA PRO A 296 7.89 9.47 -24.47
C PRO A 296 9.39 9.75 -24.53
N GLU A 297 10.21 8.74 -24.83
CA GLU A 297 11.62 8.97 -25.18
C GLU A 297 11.70 10.28 -25.98
N PRO A 298 12.50 11.29 -25.54
CA PRO A 298 12.46 12.61 -26.17
C PRO A 298 12.62 12.41 -27.66
N VAL A 299 11.68 12.95 -28.44
CA VAL A 299 11.58 12.60 -29.86
C VAL A 299 12.95 12.77 -30.50
N PRO A 300 13.59 11.69 -30.97
CA PRO A 300 14.96 11.79 -31.43
C PRO A 300 15.07 12.84 -32.53
N VAL A 301 16.12 13.66 -32.49
CA VAL A 301 16.34 14.75 -33.47
C VAL A 301 16.28 14.23 -34.91
N TRP A 302 16.66 12.96 -35.13
CA TRP A 302 16.57 12.34 -36.45
C TRP A 302 15.12 12.15 -36.93
N VAL A 303 14.16 11.85 -36.05
CA VAL A 303 12.73 11.71 -36.37
C VAL A 303 12.19 13.06 -36.85
N LYS A 304 12.49 14.13 -36.11
CA LYS A 304 12.10 15.50 -36.46
C LYS A 304 12.72 15.95 -37.79
N ARG A 305 13.97 15.58 -38.05
CA ARG A 305 14.65 15.80 -39.34
C ARG A 305 13.97 15.05 -40.50
N ILE A 306 13.56 13.81 -40.29
CA ILE A 306 12.82 13.03 -41.30
C ILE A 306 11.46 13.67 -41.60
N ALA A 307 10.75 14.17 -40.59
CA ALA A 307 9.51 14.93 -40.77
C ALA A 307 9.70 16.23 -41.57
N GLY A 308 10.82 16.94 -41.36
CA GLY A 308 11.20 18.12 -42.14
C GLY A 308 11.47 17.82 -43.62
N LEU A 309 12.21 16.73 -43.90
CA LEU A 309 12.48 16.28 -45.27
C LEU A 309 11.19 15.84 -45.98
N TRP A 310 10.34 15.09 -45.28
CA TRP A 310 9.06 14.63 -45.80
C TRP A 310 8.10 15.79 -46.12
N SER A 311 7.96 16.75 -45.20
CA SER A 311 7.09 17.93 -45.40
C SER A 311 7.59 18.86 -46.51
N SER A 312 8.90 18.86 -46.78
CA SER A 312 9.53 19.64 -47.85
C SER A 312 9.55 18.92 -49.21
N GLN A 313 8.89 17.76 -49.33
CA GLN A 313 8.88 16.90 -50.53
C GLN A 313 10.28 16.42 -50.95
N GLN A 314 11.23 16.36 -50.00
CA GLN A 314 12.62 15.92 -50.21
C GLN A 314 12.89 14.52 -49.64
N GLY A 315 11.95 13.94 -48.90
CA GLY A 315 11.98 12.57 -48.38
C GLY A 315 10.81 11.72 -48.90
N HIS A 316 10.88 10.40 -48.73
CA HIS A 316 9.83 9.48 -49.19
C HIS A 316 8.85 9.15 -48.05
N ASP A 317 7.60 8.80 -48.39
CA ASP A 317 6.57 8.42 -47.41
C ASP A 317 7.02 7.24 -46.53
N GLY A 318 7.79 6.30 -47.09
CA GLY A 318 8.33 5.15 -46.35
C GLY A 318 9.28 5.55 -45.21
N ASP A 319 10.08 6.60 -45.39
CA ASP A 319 11.02 7.08 -44.37
C ASP A 319 10.28 7.69 -43.17
N PHE A 320 9.22 8.44 -43.47
CA PHE A 320 8.38 9.05 -42.45
C PHE A 320 7.52 8.01 -41.71
N ASN A 321 6.97 7.02 -42.41
CA ASN A 321 6.26 5.90 -41.79
C ASN A 321 7.17 5.11 -40.83
N ALA A 322 8.41 4.84 -41.23
CA ALA A 322 9.40 4.18 -40.37
C ALA A 322 9.72 5.01 -39.12
N ALA A 323 9.81 6.33 -39.25
CA ALA A 323 10.03 7.23 -38.12
C ALA A 323 8.83 7.22 -37.13
N LEU A 324 7.59 7.17 -37.62
CA LEU A 324 6.41 7.03 -36.75
C LEU A 324 6.31 5.64 -36.11
N ASN A 325 6.70 4.57 -36.81
CA ASN A 325 6.78 3.22 -36.25
C ASN A 325 7.77 3.15 -35.09
N TYR A 326 8.96 3.74 -35.27
CA TYR A 326 9.93 3.88 -34.18
C TYR A 326 9.30 4.57 -32.96
N MET A 327 8.53 5.65 -33.19
CA MET A 327 7.87 6.37 -32.11
C MET A 327 6.81 5.51 -31.38
N ILE A 328 6.11 4.62 -32.08
CA ILE A 328 5.18 3.68 -31.42
C ILE A 328 5.96 2.62 -30.62
N GLU A 329 6.97 1.99 -31.24
CA GLU A 329 7.78 0.92 -30.64
C GLU A 329 8.48 1.35 -29.34
N HIS A 330 8.93 2.61 -29.29
CA HIS A 330 9.64 3.17 -28.13
C HIS A 330 8.71 3.89 -27.15
N ASN A 331 7.39 3.67 -27.26
CA ASN A 331 6.36 4.32 -26.45
C ASN A 331 6.45 5.86 -26.48
N ILE A 332 6.93 6.41 -27.61
CA ILE A 332 6.92 7.84 -27.87
C ILE A 332 5.50 8.32 -28.22
N VAL A 333 4.74 7.47 -28.89
CA VAL A 333 3.31 7.61 -29.17
C VAL A 333 2.60 6.44 -28.50
N ASN A 334 1.71 6.70 -27.54
CA ASN A 334 0.98 5.63 -26.86
C ASN A 334 -0.23 5.18 -27.70
N THR A 335 -0.36 3.87 -27.94
CA THR A 335 -1.45 3.28 -28.73
C THR A 335 -2.23 2.27 -27.90
N ASP A 336 -3.33 2.70 -27.28
CA ASP A 336 -4.16 1.85 -26.39
C ASP A 336 -4.85 0.66 -27.09
N ASN A 337 -4.76 0.56 -28.43
CA ASN A 337 -5.53 -0.37 -29.27
C ASN A 337 -4.72 -1.52 -29.89
N GLY A 338 -3.47 -1.75 -29.47
CA GLY A 338 -2.66 -2.90 -29.94
C GLY A 338 -2.30 -2.92 -31.43
N LYS A 339 -2.36 -1.76 -32.12
CA LYS A 339 -1.84 -1.59 -33.48
C LYS A 339 -0.40 -1.13 -33.41
N ASN A 340 0.52 -1.94 -33.94
CA ASN A 340 1.96 -1.75 -33.73
C ASN A 340 2.71 -1.17 -34.93
N THR A 341 2.03 -0.89 -36.05
CA THR A 341 2.67 -0.40 -37.29
C THR A 341 1.76 0.53 -38.07
N ILE A 342 2.30 1.62 -38.58
CA ILE A 342 1.72 2.57 -39.52
C ILE A 342 2.12 2.16 -40.95
N SER A 343 1.12 2.04 -41.81
CA SER A 343 1.25 1.74 -43.24
C SER A 343 0.86 2.90 -44.15
N THR A 344 -0.08 3.76 -43.72
CA THR A 344 -0.61 4.86 -44.56
C THR A 344 -0.77 6.15 -43.77
N VAL A 345 -0.20 7.25 -44.29
CA VAL A 345 -0.28 8.60 -43.72
C VAL A 345 -0.87 9.57 -44.77
N PRO A 346 -1.94 10.32 -44.45
CA PRO A 346 -2.51 11.32 -45.36
C PRO A 346 -1.57 12.50 -45.64
N HIS A 347 -1.48 12.92 -46.91
CA HIS A 347 -0.63 14.04 -47.33
C HIS A 347 -0.94 15.38 -46.63
N TRP A 348 -2.17 15.61 -46.17
CA TRP A 348 -2.50 16.84 -45.43
C TRP A 348 -1.74 16.97 -44.10
N LEU A 349 -1.18 15.87 -43.56
CA LEU A 349 -0.36 15.89 -42.36
C LEU A 349 1.01 16.53 -42.58
N GLN A 350 1.47 16.67 -43.84
CA GLN A 350 2.74 17.32 -44.19
C GLN A 350 2.83 18.75 -43.63
N LYS A 351 1.71 19.48 -43.61
CA LYS A 351 1.68 20.83 -43.03
C LYS A 351 1.98 20.82 -41.53
N ASN A 352 1.44 19.85 -40.77
CA ASN A 352 1.72 19.73 -39.34
C ASN A 352 3.16 19.25 -39.08
N ALA A 353 3.69 18.37 -39.94
CA ALA A 353 5.09 17.97 -39.89
C ALA A 353 6.05 19.14 -40.18
N HIS A 354 5.68 20.04 -41.10
CA HIS A 354 6.43 21.28 -41.37
C HIS A 354 6.45 22.19 -40.14
N LEU A 355 5.28 22.50 -39.58
CA LEU A 355 5.15 23.32 -38.37
C LEU A 355 5.93 22.74 -37.18
N TRP A 356 5.98 21.41 -37.09
CA TRP A 356 6.75 20.74 -36.05
C TRP A 356 8.26 20.90 -36.29
N PHE A 357 8.72 20.67 -37.51
CA PHE A 357 10.13 20.83 -37.87
C PHE A 357 10.64 22.27 -37.72
N THR A 358 9.82 23.28 -38.00
CA THR A 358 10.16 24.71 -37.86
C THR A 358 10.00 25.23 -36.43
N ASP A 359 9.74 24.35 -35.46
CA ASP A 359 9.47 24.68 -34.05
C ASP A 359 8.26 25.61 -33.82
N GLU A 360 7.37 25.73 -34.81
CA GLU A 360 6.09 26.45 -34.68
C GLU A 360 5.07 25.67 -33.83
N ILE A 361 5.18 24.33 -33.79
CA ILE A 361 4.52 23.49 -32.79
C ILE A 361 5.54 22.59 -32.09
N GLY A 362 5.36 22.38 -30.78
CA GLY A 362 6.26 21.55 -29.97
C GLY A 362 6.07 20.05 -30.16
N ASP A 363 7.05 19.27 -29.72
CA ASP A 363 7.06 17.80 -29.85
C ASP A 363 5.81 17.14 -29.25
N SER A 364 5.33 17.61 -28.10
CA SER A 364 4.11 17.09 -27.46
C SER A 364 2.85 17.34 -28.30
N VAL A 365 2.75 18.51 -28.95
CA VAL A 365 1.62 18.86 -29.82
C VAL A 365 1.59 17.94 -31.04
N PHE A 366 2.76 17.68 -31.62
CA PHE A 366 2.89 16.78 -32.76
C PHE A 366 2.60 15.31 -32.38
N VAL A 367 3.24 14.80 -31.32
CA VAL A 367 3.04 13.43 -30.79
C VAL A 367 1.56 13.17 -30.48
N ASN A 368 0.91 14.09 -29.76
CA ASN A 368 -0.51 13.96 -29.41
C ASN A 368 -1.41 13.96 -30.66
N SER A 369 -1.02 14.70 -31.70
CA SER A 369 -1.76 14.68 -32.97
C SER A 369 -1.65 13.32 -33.66
N ILE A 370 -0.47 12.69 -33.67
CA ILE A 370 -0.27 11.34 -34.20
C ILE A 370 -1.09 10.32 -33.40
N GLN A 371 -1.01 10.38 -32.07
CA GLN A 371 -1.79 9.52 -31.19
C GLN A 371 -3.29 9.62 -31.47
N TYR A 372 -3.82 10.84 -31.59
CA TYR A 372 -5.22 11.07 -31.92
C TYR A 372 -5.60 10.44 -33.27
N LEU A 373 -4.75 10.57 -34.30
CA LEU A 373 -5.03 10.01 -35.63
C LEU A 373 -5.03 8.49 -35.64
N ILE A 374 -4.16 7.84 -34.87
CA ILE A 374 -4.16 6.38 -34.68
C ILE A 374 -5.44 5.95 -33.95
N THR A 375 -5.78 6.62 -32.84
CA THR A 375 -6.97 6.33 -32.03
C THR A 375 -8.27 6.49 -32.83
N LYS A 376 -8.32 7.46 -33.75
CA LYS A 376 -9.45 7.65 -34.67
C LYS A 376 -9.43 6.75 -35.90
N GLY A 377 -8.39 5.93 -36.08
CA GLY A 377 -8.24 5.02 -37.21
C GLY A 377 -8.03 5.73 -38.55
N ILE A 378 -7.56 6.99 -38.53
CA ILE A 378 -7.30 7.81 -39.72
C ILE A 378 -5.94 7.46 -40.34
N ILE A 379 -4.99 7.04 -39.50
CA ILE A 379 -3.72 6.42 -39.91
C ILE A 379 -3.64 5.01 -39.32
N SER A 380 -3.11 4.07 -40.09
CA SER A 380 -3.08 2.65 -39.74
C SER A 380 -1.97 1.91 -40.44
#